data_AF-A0A849TXP7-F1
#
_entry.id   AF-A0A849TXP7-F1
#
_cell.length_a   1.000
_cell.length_b   1.000
_cell.length_c   1.000
_cell.angle_alpha   90.00
_cell.angle_beta   90.00
_cell.angle_gamma   90.00
#
_symmetry.space_group_name_H-M   'P 1'
#
loop_
_entity.id
_entity.type
_entity.pdbx_description
1 polymer ?
#
loop_
_entity_poly.entity_id
_entity_poly.type
_entity_poly.pdbx_seq_one_letter_code
_entity_poly.pdbx_strand_id
1 'polypeptide(L)'
;MKILMFFCGLLIVSTCPAAMMNHGGMMMDETGMIMNANTDKLPRDCSKIAGDVNITIRAGHKYAEKFNGKMFAFDNQEWDVAPCSRINITFINDDQIRHQLMIHGLPGYIYPQGMFHLELYGQGELKASLIMPALKKTYLVHCELSQHMEKGMKAQLKVDGGDGDLPSIPGISEPVKADIYPVDMETNTWLVILICVLAGGILPIFVLRNKL
;
A
#
# COMPACT_ATOMS: atom_id res chain seq x y z
N MET A 1 17.52 -61.97 2.94
CA MET A 1 17.17 -60.64 3.47
C MET A 1 16.54 -59.85 2.32
N LYS A 2 15.21 -59.67 2.33
CA LYS A 2 14.44 -59.13 1.19
C LYS A 2 14.52 -57.60 1.19
N ILE A 3 15.01 -57.01 0.09
CA ILE A 3 15.01 -55.57 -0.14
C ILE A 3 13.61 -55.21 -0.67
N LEU A 4 12.83 -54.51 0.14
CA LEU A 4 11.52 -53.96 -0.25
C LEU A 4 11.76 -52.52 -0.76
N MET A 5 11.78 -52.35 -2.09
CA MET A 5 11.74 -51.04 -2.72
C MET A 5 10.37 -50.39 -2.50
N PHE A 6 10.36 -49.27 -1.78
CA PHE A 6 9.19 -48.40 -1.67
C PHE A 6 9.37 -47.26 -2.69
N PHE A 7 8.73 -47.39 -3.85
CA PHE A 7 8.70 -46.33 -4.88
C PHE A 7 7.53 -45.39 -4.54
N CYS A 8 7.84 -44.30 -3.82
CA CYS A 8 6.88 -43.23 -3.56
C CYS A 8 6.77 -42.37 -4.83
N GLY A 9 5.68 -42.52 -5.57
CA GLY A 9 5.38 -41.72 -6.76
C GLY A 9 5.10 -40.26 -6.36
N LEU A 10 6.05 -39.38 -6.68
CA LEU A 10 5.91 -37.94 -6.53
C LEU A 10 4.99 -37.43 -7.64
N LEU A 11 3.70 -37.25 -7.36
CA LEU A 11 2.78 -36.52 -8.23
C LEU A 11 3.18 -35.05 -8.20
N ILE A 12 3.90 -34.62 -9.23
CA ILE A 12 4.16 -33.20 -9.51
C ILE A 12 2.82 -32.59 -9.92
N VAL A 13 2.12 -31.98 -8.96
CA VAL A 13 0.97 -31.12 -9.25
C VAL A 13 1.52 -29.87 -9.92
N SER A 14 1.51 -29.87 -11.25
CA SER A 14 1.86 -28.71 -12.05
C SER A 14 0.74 -27.67 -11.88
N THR A 15 0.94 -26.69 -11.00
CA THR A 15 0.07 -25.52 -10.91
C THR A 15 0.29 -24.69 -12.17
N CYS A 16 -0.60 -24.82 -13.15
CA CYS A 16 -0.62 -23.93 -14.31
C CYS A 16 -1.18 -22.58 -13.84
N PRO A 17 -0.41 -21.47 -13.84
CA PRO A 17 -0.97 -20.18 -13.49
C PRO A 17 -2.08 -19.84 -14.49
N ALA A 18 -3.27 -19.49 -13.99
CA ALA A 18 -4.36 -19.06 -14.83
C ALA A 18 -3.93 -17.82 -15.64
N ALA A 19 -4.13 -17.85 -16.95
CA ALA A 19 -3.75 -16.74 -17.83
C ALA A 19 -4.57 -15.48 -17.50
N MET A 20 -3.93 -14.31 -17.56
CA MET A 20 -4.59 -13.02 -17.36
C MET A 20 -5.69 -12.80 -18.40
N MET A 21 -6.92 -12.59 -17.92
CA MET A 21 -8.12 -12.39 -18.73
C MET A 21 -8.46 -10.90 -18.84
N ASN A 22 -8.96 -10.46 -20.00
CA ASN A 22 -9.33 -9.07 -20.24
C ASN A 22 -10.86 -8.90 -20.36
N HIS A 23 -11.44 -8.08 -19.49
CA HIS A 23 -12.85 -7.71 -19.45
C HIS A 23 -13.00 -6.18 -19.55
N GLY A 24 -13.04 -5.66 -20.77
CA GLY A 24 -13.49 -4.28 -21.01
C GLY A 24 -12.65 -3.18 -20.33
N GLY A 25 -11.32 -3.35 -20.29
CA GLY A 25 -10.40 -2.39 -19.64
C GLY A 25 -9.92 -2.82 -18.26
N MET A 26 -10.39 -3.98 -17.78
CA MET A 26 -9.87 -4.68 -16.62
C MET A 26 -9.10 -5.92 -17.09
N MET A 27 -7.86 -6.09 -16.65
CA MET A 27 -7.07 -7.31 -16.84
C MET A 27 -6.87 -7.97 -15.48
N MET A 28 -7.22 -9.25 -15.32
CA MET A 28 -7.15 -9.93 -14.02
C MET A 28 -6.75 -11.39 -14.14
N ASP A 29 -6.07 -11.89 -13.12
CA ASP A 29 -5.76 -13.30 -12.90
C ASP A 29 -5.93 -13.67 -11.42
N GLU A 30 -5.40 -14.82 -11.02
CA GLU A 30 -5.43 -15.31 -9.63
C GLU A 30 -4.54 -14.51 -8.66
N THR A 31 -3.66 -13.65 -9.17
CA THR A 31 -2.67 -12.90 -8.37
C THR A 31 -2.99 -11.43 -8.24
N GLY A 32 -3.70 -10.86 -9.22
CA GLY A 32 -4.02 -9.45 -9.20
C GLY A 32 -4.90 -8.97 -10.34
N MET A 33 -5.01 -7.64 -10.42
CA MET A 33 -5.84 -6.95 -11.39
C MET A 33 -5.27 -5.58 -11.76
N ILE A 34 -5.46 -5.20 -13.02
CA ILE A 34 -5.09 -3.92 -13.61
C ILE A 34 -6.34 -3.32 -14.24
N MET A 35 -6.70 -2.08 -13.89
CA MET A 35 -7.77 -1.34 -14.59
C MET A 35 -7.26 -0.06 -15.20
N ASN A 36 -7.77 0.21 -16.41
CA ASN A 36 -7.56 1.46 -17.13
C ASN A 36 -6.09 1.77 -17.43
N ALA A 37 -5.28 0.74 -17.64
CA ALA A 37 -3.94 0.89 -18.21
C ALA A 37 -4.02 1.62 -19.55
N ASN A 38 -3.12 2.57 -19.74
CA ASN A 38 -3.08 3.43 -20.92
C ASN A 38 -1.63 3.68 -21.34
N THR A 39 -1.24 3.11 -22.47
CA THR A 39 0.11 3.25 -23.02
C THR A 39 0.18 4.28 -24.13
N ASP A 40 -0.92 4.67 -24.77
CA ASP A 40 -0.88 5.38 -26.06
C ASP A 40 -2.00 6.42 -26.26
N LYS A 41 -3.11 6.37 -25.51
CA LYS A 41 -4.22 7.32 -25.66
C LYS A 41 -3.92 8.63 -24.93
N LEU A 42 -3.59 9.65 -25.69
CA LEU A 42 -3.30 10.98 -25.16
C LEU A 42 -4.54 11.64 -24.53
N PRO A 43 -4.38 12.32 -23.38
CA PRO A 43 -5.30 13.34 -22.93
C PRO A 43 -5.54 14.41 -24.00
N ARG A 44 -6.75 15.03 -24.04
CA ARG A 44 -7.11 16.02 -25.08
C ARG A 44 -6.23 17.26 -25.07
N ASP A 45 -5.63 17.57 -23.93
CA ASP A 45 -4.71 18.68 -23.66
C ASP A 45 -3.25 18.35 -23.96
N CYS A 46 -2.94 17.11 -24.40
CA CYS A 46 -1.60 16.69 -24.79
C CYS A 46 -1.48 16.51 -26.30
N SER A 47 -0.54 17.21 -26.94
CA SER A 47 -0.24 17.05 -28.37
C SER A 47 0.63 15.82 -28.66
N LYS A 48 1.48 15.44 -27.70
CA LYS A 48 2.37 14.27 -27.73
C LYS A 48 2.76 13.87 -26.31
N ILE A 49 3.32 12.67 -26.17
CA ILE A 49 3.97 12.25 -24.92
C ILE A 49 5.24 13.08 -24.73
N ALA A 50 5.35 13.77 -23.59
CA ALA A 50 6.49 14.65 -23.29
C ALA A 50 7.74 13.86 -22.88
N GLY A 51 7.56 12.69 -22.27
CA GLY A 51 8.61 11.77 -21.86
C GLY A 51 8.04 10.59 -21.08
N ASP A 52 8.85 9.54 -20.92
CA ASP A 52 8.50 8.37 -20.12
C ASP A 52 9.17 8.47 -18.73
N VAL A 53 8.42 8.17 -17.67
CA VAL A 53 8.90 8.16 -16.29
C VAL A 53 8.65 6.78 -15.69
N ASN A 54 9.69 6.12 -15.21
CA ASN A 54 9.54 4.82 -14.54
C ASN A 54 9.47 5.04 -13.03
N ILE A 55 8.41 4.55 -12.40
CA ILE A 55 8.22 4.65 -10.95
C ILE A 55 8.02 3.24 -10.40
N THR A 56 8.82 2.87 -9.42
CA THR A 56 8.57 1.67 -8.61
C THR A 56 7.90 2.11 -7.32
N ILE A 57 6.76 1.51 -7.01
CA ILE A 57 5.98 1.80 -5.81
C ILE A 57 5.87 0.52 -5.00
N ARG A 58 6.36 0.53 -3.77
CA ARG A 58 6.28 -0.62 -2.87
C ARG A 58 5.24 -0.36 -1.80
N ALA A 59 4.38 -1.35 -1.54
CA ALA A 59 3.34 -1.30 -0.52
C ALA A 59 3.58 -2.36 0.56
N GLY A 60 3.30 -2.01 1.81
CA GLY A 60 3.32 -2.97 2.91
C GLY A 60 3.45 -2.33 4.29
N HIS A 61 3.42 -3.17 5.34
CA HIS A 61 3.53 -2.72 6.73
C HIS A 61 4.87 -2.05 7.03
N LYS A 62 5.97 -2.61 6.51
CA LYS A 62 7.34 -2.11 6.75
C LYS A 62 7.50 -0.63 6.41
N TYR A 63 6.80 -0.15 5.38
CA TYR A 63 6.88 1.24 4.95
C TYR A 63 6.12 2.21 5.87
N ALA A 64 5.25 1.69 6.73
CA ALA A 64 4.49 2.47 7.70
C ALA A 64 5.26 2.74 9.00
N GLU A 65 6.34 1.99 9.29
CA GLU A 65 7.11 2.09 10.54
C GLU A 65 7.66 3.50 10.81
N LYS A 66 7.88 4.29 9.76
CA LYS A 66 8.32 5.70 9.85
C LYS A 66 7.21 6.68 10.24
N PHE A 67 5.96 6.22 10.35
CA PHE A 67 4.79 7.05 10.67
C PHE A 67 4.09 6.53 11.93
N ASN A 68 4.06 7.36 12.97
CA ASN A 68 3.39 7.02 14.22
C ASN A 68 1.90 6.73 14.00
N GLY A 69 1.43 5.59 14.53
CA GLY A 69 0.02 5.19 14.47
C GLY A 69 -0.45 4.72 13.09
N LYS A 70 0.46 4.47 12.13
CA LYS A 70 0.11 3.94 10.80
C LYS A 70 0.49 2.47 10.69
N MET A 71 -0.33 1.71 9.98
CA MET A 71 -0.14 0.26 9.78
C MET A 71 0.33 -0.07 8.36
N PHE A 72 -0.06 0.75 7.40
CA PHE A 72 0.18 0.52 5.98
C PHE A 72 0.67 1.79 5.33
N ALA A 73 1.65 1.70 4.45
CA ALA A 73 2.08 2.81 3.63
C ALA A 73 2.65 2.33 2.31
N PHE A 74 2.73 3.26 1.35
CA PHE A 74 3.66 3.15 0.24
C PHE A 74 5.07 3.54 0.72
N ASP A 75 6.11 3.10 0.03
CA ASP A 75 7.50 3.45 0.31
C ASP A 75 7.78 4.95 0.17
N ASN A 76 7.08 5.61 -0.76
CA ASN A 76 7.10 7.07 -0.97
C ASN A 76 5.69 7.66 -0.84
N GLN A 77 5.62 8.91 -0.39
CA GLN A 77 4.36 9.63 -0.12
C GLN A 77 4.06 10.67 -1.19
N GLU A 78 5.03 10.97 -2.06
CA GLU A 78 4.91 11.96 -3.11
C GLU A 78 5.74 11.54 -4.34
N TRP A 79 5.18 11.80 -5.51
CA TRP A 79 5.90 11.82 -6.78
C TRP A 79 5.52 13.09 -7.54
N ASP A 80 6.47 13.69 -8.26
CA ASP A 80 6.23 14.82 -9.15
C ASP A 80 6.70 14.46 -10.56
N VAL A 81 5.84 14.70 -11.54
CA VAL A 81 6.09 14.38 -12.94
C VAL A 81 5.78 15.56 -13.83
N ALA A 82 6.43 15.60 -14.99
CA ALA A 82 6.13 16.59 -16.00
C ALA A 82 4.72 16.39 -16.60
N PRO A 83 4.09 17.48 -17.08
CA PRO A 83 2.88 17.41 -17.91
C PRO A 83 3.01 16.45 -19.08
N CYS A 84 1.92 15.75 -19.43
CA CYS A 84 1.88 14.85 -20.61
C CYS A 84 2.93 13.73 -20.60
N SER A 85 3.48 13.37 -19.44
CA SER A 85 4.37 12.23 -19.28
C SER A 85 3.59 10.91 -19.25
N ARG A 86 4.17 9.87 -19.84
CA ARG A 86 3.74 8.48 -19.62
C ARG A 86 4.48 7.94 -18.40
N ILE A 87 3.72 7.58 -17.38
CA ILE A 87 4.27 6.94 -16.20
C ILE A 87 4.17 5.42 -16.40
N ASN A 88 5.29 4.72 -16.27
CA ASN A 88 5.36 3.27 -16.20
C ASN A 88 5.52 2.88 -14.73
N ILE A 89 4.46 2.33 -14.15
CA ILE A 89 4.42 1.95 -12.75
C ILE A 89 4.80 0.48 -12.61
N THR A 90 5.75 0.19 -11.72
CA THR A 90 5.98 -1.14 -11.16
C THR A 90 5.46 -1.14 -9.73
N PHE A 91 4.30 -1.73 -9.51
CA PHE A 91 3.68 -1.84 -8.20
C PHE A 91 4.06 -3.18 -7.56
N ILE A 92 4.70 -3.12 -6.40
CA ILE A 92 5.15 -4.30 -5.65
C ILE A 92 4.43 -4.32 -4.31
N ASN A 93 3.77 -5.43 -4.02
CA ASN A 93 3.23 -5.70 -2.70
C ASN A 93 4.21 -6.59 -1.94
N ASP A 94 4.77 -6.08 -0.85
CA ASP A 94 5.70 -6.82 0.01
C ASP A 94 4.98 -7.58 1.16
N ASP A 95 3.69 -7.33 1.37
CA ASP A 95 2.87 -8.04 2.35
C ASP A 95 2.16 -9.27 1.73
N GLN A 96 1.77 -10.23 2.58
CA GLN A 96 0.91 -11.37 2.21
C GLN A 96 -0.58 -11.02 2.19
N ILE A 97 -0.94 -9.76 2.40
CA ILE A 97 -2.31 -9.28 2.35
C ILE A 97 -2.52 -8.43 1.11
N ARG A 98 -3.76 -8.32 0.67
CA ARG A 98 -4.15 -7.55 -0.50
C ARG A 98 -3.82 -6.07 -0.35
N HIS A 99 -3.11 -5.49 -1.31
CA HIS A 99 -2.92 -4.04 -1.44
C HIS A 99 -3.30 -3.57 -2.84
N GLN A 100 -3.79 -2.34 -2.90
CA GLN A 100 -4.17 -1.68 -4.14
C GLN A 100 -3.41 -0.36 -4.26
N LEU A 101 -3.13 0.01 -5.49
CA LEU A 101 -2.68 1.33 -5.89
C LEU A 101 -3.76 1.93 -6.78
N MET A 102 -4.41 2.97 -6.29
CA MET A 102 -5.41 3.72 -7.03
C MET A 102 -5.01 5.18 -7.16
N ILE A 103 -5.10 5.71 -8.38
CA ILE A 103 -4.90 7.14 -8.66
C ILE A 103 -6.26 7.74 -9.00
N HIS A 104 -6.77 8.64 -8.16
CA HIS A 104 -8.08 9.28 -8.32
C HIS A 104 -8.00 10.66 -8.96
N GLY A 105 -9.09 11.04 -9.64
CA GLY A 105 -9.29 12.39 -10.17
C GLY A 105 -8.72 12.59 -11.58
N LEU A 106 -8.37 11.50 -12.26
CA LEU A 106 -7.91 11.49 -13.64
C LEU A 106 -9.05 11.84 -14.63
N PRO A 107 -8.75 12.27 -15.87
CA PRO A 107 -9.79 12.64 -16.82
C PRO A 107 -10.69 11.45 -17.23
N GLY A 108 -11.97 11.53 -16.88
CA GLY A 108 -12.97 10.46 -17.05
C GLY A 108 -13.13 9.91 -18.46
N TYR A 109 -12.80 10.70 -19.49
CA TYR A 109 -12.95 10.33 -20.90
C TYR A 109 -11.85 9.38 -21.41
N ILE A 110 -10.72 9.28 -20.69
CA ILE A 110 -9.64 8.31 -20.97
C ILE A 110 -9.47 7.31 -19.84
N TYR A 111 -9.79 7.70 -18.60
CA TYR A 111 -9.80 6.85 -17.43
C TYR A 111 -11.22 6.76 -16.90
N PRO A 112 -12.01 5.73 -17.26
CA PRO A 112 -13.36 5.54 -16.74
C PRO A 112 -13.42 5.74 -15.22
N GLN A 113 -14.44 6.47 -14.75
CA GLN A 113 -14.61 6.86 -13.32
C GLN A 113 -13.47 7.74 -12.75
N GLY A 114 -12.56 8.21 -13.60
CA GLY A 114 -11.43 9.05 -13.20
C GLY A 114 -10.39 8.31 -12.38
N MET A 115 -10.23 7.00 -12.62
CA MET A 115 -9.37 6.12 -11.82
C MET A 115 -8.45 5.25 -12.69
N PHE A 116 -7.26 5.00 -12.16
CA PHE A 116 -6.31 3.99 -12.60
C PHE A 116 -6.03 3.06 -11.42
N HIS A 117 -5.95 1.75 -11.65
CA HIS A 117 -5.90 0.76 -10.57
C HIS A 117 -4.89 -0.36 -10.86
N LEU A 118 -4.03 -0.65 -9.89
CA LEU A 118 -3.26 -1.90 -9.78
C LEU A 118 -3.58 -2.57 -8.45
N GLU A 119 -3.86 -3.86 -8.48
CA GLU A 119 -4.26 -4.62 -7.30
C GLU A 119 -3.50 -5.93 -7.23
N LEU A 120 -2.88 -6.22 -6.09
CA LEU A 120 -2.26 -7.50 -5.80
C LEU A 120 -2.97 -8.13 -4.61
N TYR A 121 -3.39 -9.39 -4.73
CA TYR A 121 -4.14 -10.08 -3.67
C TYR A 121 -3.26 -10.57 -2.51
N GLY A 122 -1.94 -10.59 -2.73
CA GLY A 122 -0.90 -10.90 -1.75
C GLY A 122 0.45 -10.42 -2.28
N GLN A 123 1.54 -11.06 -1.85
CA GLN A 123 2.88 -10.66 -2.27
C GLN A 123 3.05 -10.85 -3.79
N GLY A 124 3.56 -9.83 -4.48
CA GLY A 124 3.73 -9.90 -5.93
C GLY A 124 4.11 -8.59 -6.58
N GLU A 125 4.04 -8.55 -7.90
CA GLU A 125 4.37 -7.39 -8.73
C GLU A 125 3.40 -7.27 -9.90
N LEU A 126 2.93 -6.05 -10.17
CA LEU A 126 2.21 -5.68 -11.38
C LEU A 126 2.88 -4.51 -12.08
N LYS A 127 2.75 -4.47 -13.41
CA LYS A 127 3.24 -3.37 -14.23
C LYS A 127 2.15 -2.86 -15.14
N ALA A 128 1.97 -1.55 -15.15
CA ALA A 128 1.13 -0.89 -16.14
C ALA A 128 1.54 0.57 -16.31
N SER A 129 1.03 1.19 -17.37
CA SER A 129 1.30 2.59 -17.66
C SER A 129 0.03 3.43 -17.61
N LEU A 130 0.20 4.72 -17.37
CA LEU A 130 -0.79 5.76 -17.58
C LEU A 130 -0.11 7.00 -18.19
N ILE A 131 -0.88 7.92 -18.76
CA ILE A 131 -0.42 9.19 -19.32
C ILE A 131 -1.10 10.30 -18.53
N MET A 132 -0.29 11.16 -17.92
CA MET A 132 -0.79 12.30 -17.15
C MET A 132 -1.31 13.41 -18.08
N PRO A 133 -2.35 14.15 -17.68
CA PRO A 133 -2.80 15.33 -18.43
C PRO A 133 -1.75 16.45 -18.37
N ALA A 134 -1.98 17.51 -19.14
CA ALA A 134 -1.12 18.70 -19.15
C ALA A 134 -1.34 19.59 -17.92
N LEU A 135 -2.54 19.53 -17.34
CA LEU A 135 -2.95 20.38 -16.22
C LEU A 135 -2.08 20.14 -14.98
N LYS A 136 -1.51 21.23 -14.46
CA LYS A 136 -0.88 21.28 -13.14
C LYS A 136 -1.90 20.96 -12.05
N LYS A 137 -1.76 19.78 -11.43
CA LYS A 137 -2.73 19.25 -10.46
C LYS A 137 -2.11 18.17 -9.58
N THR A 138 -2.59 18.07 -8.35
CA THR A 138 -2.26 17.01 -7.40
C THR A 138 -3.36 15.94 -7.40
N TYR A 139 -2.96 14.69 -7.54
CA TYR A 139 -3.83 13.51 -7.60
C TYR A 139 -3.64 12.67 -6.34
N LEU A 140 -4.74 12.18 -5.78
CA LEU A 140 -4.68 11.27 -4.63
C LEU A 140 -4.25 9.89 -5.11
N VAL A 141 -3.20 9.37 -4.46
CA VAL A 141 -2.74 7.99 -4.62
C VAL A 141 -3.06 7.25 -3.33
N HIS A 142 -3.86 6.18 -3.37
CA HIS A 142 -4.19 5.45 -2.15
C HIS A 142 -4.51 3.98 -2.43
N CYS A 143 -4.58 3.19 -1.36
CA CYS A 143 -5.18 1.86 -1.44
C CYS A 143 -6.71 1.98 -1.36
N GLU A 144 -7.45 1.39 -2.30
CA GLU A 144 -8.91 1.51 -2.33
C GLU A 144 -9.59 0.75 -1.16
N LEU A 145 -8.96 -0.30 -0.61
CA LEU A 145 -9.35 -0.88 0.67
C LEU A 145 -9.37 0.22 1.76
N SER A 146 -10.59 0.57 2.19
CA SER A 146 -10.80 1.76 3.02
C SER A 146 -10.02 1.73 4.32
N GLN A 147 -9.89 0.55 4.94
CA GLN A 147 -9.10 0.38 6.15
C GLN A 147 -7.60 0.57 5.93
N HIS A 148 -7.06 0.19 4.76
CA HIS A 148 -5.64 0.38 4.46
C HIS A 148 -5.35 1.85 4.23
N MET A 149 -6.23 2.53 3.49
CA MET A 149 -6.20 3.98 3.33
C MET A 149 -6.28 4.70 4.68
N GLU A 150 -7.27 4.37 5.52
CA GLU A 150 -7.47 4.99 6.83
C GLU A 150 -6.24 4.81 7.73
N LYS A 151 -5.63 3.64 7.70
CA LYS A 151 -4.42 3.30 8.46
C LYS A 151 -3.11 3.76 7.82
N GLY A 152 -3.17 4.65 6.84
CA GLY A 152 -2.00 5.40 6.34
C GLY A 152 -1.60 5.16 4.89
N MET A 153 -2.25 4.25 4.15
CA MET A 153 -1.83 3.96 2.77
C MET A 153 -2.39 5.00 1.79
N LYS A 154 -1.81 6.19 1.87
CA LYS A 154 -2.08 7.38 1.05
C LYS A 154 -0.77 8.04 0.64
N ALA A 155 -0.78 8.65 -0.52
CA ALA A 155 0.29 9.41 -1.13
C ALA A 155 -0.32 10.42 -2.12
N GLN A 156 0.52 11.22 -2.76
CA GLN A 156 0.09 12.15 -3.80
C GLN A 156 0.98 12.07 -5.03
N LEU A 157 0.37 12.22 -6.20
CA LEU A 157 1.06 12.34 -7.48
C LEU A 157 0.81 13.74 -8.02
N LYS A 158 1.87 14.51 -8.17
CA LYS A 158 1.84 15.89 -8.67
C LYS A 158 2.21 15.90 -10.15
N VAL A 159 1.47 16.70 -10.91
CA VAL A 159 1.84 17.12 -12.26
C VAL A 159 2.31 18.56 -12.20
N ASP A 160 3.52 18.83 -12.66
CA ASP A 160 4.14 20.17 -12.67
C ASP A 160 4.17 20.86 -11.28
N GLY A 161 4.51 20.09 -10.24
CA GLY A 161 4.49 20.55 -8.85
C GLY A 161 3.09 20.60 -8.20
N GLY A 162 2.03 20.26 -8.94
CA GLY A 162 0.68 20.11 -8.41
C GLY A 162 -0.04 21.42 -8.06
N ASP A 163 -1.27 21.31 -7.58
CA ASP A 163 -2.12 22.44 -7.16
C ASP A 163 -2.21 22.60 -5.63
N GLY A 164 -1.31 21.94 -4.90
CA GLY A 164 -1.19 21.98 -3.44
C GLY A 164 -0.95 20.59 -2.84
N ASP A 165 -0.65 20.54 -1.55
CA ASP A 165 -0.57 19.27 -0.82
C ASP A 165 -1.97 18.81 -0.44
N LEU A 166 -2.24 17.52 -0.67
CA LEU A 166 -3.47 16.91 -0.22
C LEU A 166 -3.45 16.75 1.30
N PRO A 167 -4.59 16.89 1.98
CA PRO A 167 -4.64 16.73 3.42
C PRO A 167 -4.50 15.27 3.84
N SER A 168 -4.01 15.02 5.07
CA SER A 168 -3.84 13.68 5.66
C SER A 168 -2.94 12.72 4.87
N ILE A 169 -1.96 13.23 4.13
CA ILE A 169 -0.92 12.41 3.52
C ILE A 169 0.21 12.24 4.54
N PRO A 170 0.51 11.01 5.00
CA PRO A 170 1.55 10.78 6.00
C PRO A 170 2.86 11.44 5.61
N GLY A 171 3.51 12.15 6.54
CA GLY A 171 4.80 12.80 6.30
C GLY A 171 4.77 14.06 5.41
N ILE A 172 3.62 14.42 4.83
CA ILE A 172 3.46 15.60 3.98
C ILE A 172 2.51 16.61 4.62
N SER A 173 1.35 16.15 5.09
CA SER A 173 0.31 17.03 5.65
C SER A 173 -0.34 16.43 6.88
N GLU A 174 -0.84 17.31 7.75
CA GLU A 174 -1.48 16.92 9.00
C GLU A 174 -2.79 16.13 8.74
N PRO A 175 -3.11 15.15 9.61
CA PRO A 175 -4.41 14.48 9.58
C PRO A 175 -5.55 15.48 9.79
N VAL A 176 -6.59 15.42 8.94
CA VAL A 176 -7.82 16.23 9.12
C VAL A 176 -8.55 15.79 10.39
N LYS A 177 -8.46 14.51 10.71
CA LYS A 177 -8.93 13.91 11.96
C LYS A 177 -7.76 13.12 12.54
N ALA A 178 -7.11 13.69 13.54
CA ALA A 178 -6.02 13.01 14.23
C ALA A 178 -6.58 11.92 15.14
N ASP A 179 -5.92 10.77 15.16
CA ASP A 179 -6.16 9.73 16.16
C ASP A 179 -5.68 10.26 17.52
N ILE A 180 -6.57 10.26 18.51
CA ILE A 180 -6.24 10.66 19.87
C ILE A 180 -6.10 9.38 20.68
N TYR A 181 -4.88 9.12 21.16
CA TYR A 181 -4.59 8.03 22.07
C TYR A 181 -4.29 8.61 23.46
N PRO A 182 -5.30 9.10 24.20
CA PRO A 182 -5.06 9.60 25.54
C PRO A 182 -4.56 8.44 26.40
N VAL A 183 -3.45 8.66 27.11
CA VAL A 183 -3.06 7.78 28.19
C VAL A 183 -3.70 8.34 29.45
N ASP A 184 -4.72 7.65 29.96
CA ASP A 184 -5.41 8.05 31.19
C ASP A 184 -4.47 7.83 32.39
N MET A 185 -3.67 8.85 32.70
CA MET A 185 -2.73 8.88 33.82
C MET A 185 -3.41 9.27 35.14
N GLU A 186 -4.62 8.76 35.37
CA GLU A 186 -5.34 9.00 36.62
C GLU A 186 -4.65 8.33 37.82
N THR A 187 -4.97 8.79 39.03
CA THR A 187 -4.45 8.22 40.28
C THR A 187 -4.64 6.71 40.35
N ASN A 188 -5.76 6.20 39.83
CA ASN A 188 -6.04 4.76 39.77
C ASN A 188 -5.06 4.02 38.85
N THR A 189 -4.72 4.58 37.69
CA THR A 189 -3.72 4.02 36.77
C THR A 189 -2.36 3.93 37.45
N TRP A 190 -1.95 4.96 38.19
CA TRP A 190 -0.71 4.94 38.97
C TRP A 190 -0.72 3.91 40.10
N LEU A 191 -1.85 3.78 40.82
CA LEU A 191 -2.00 2.76 41.85
C LEU A 191 -1.91 1.35 41.27
N VAL A 192 -2.55 1.09 40.13
CA VAL A 192 -2.48 -0.20 39.43
C VAL A 192 -1.06 -0.49 38.98
N ILE A 193 -0.37 0.46 38.35
CA ILE A 193 1.04 0.31 37.94
C ILE A 193 1.92 -0.01 39.15
N LEU A 194 1.77 0.74 40.25
CA LEU A 194 2.51 0.51 41.49
C LEU A 194 2.26 -0.90 42.04
N ILE A 195 1.00 -1.34 42.15
CA ILE A 195 0.65 -2.68 42.63
C ILE A 195 1.27 -3.75 41.73
N CYS A 196 1.19 -3.60 40.41
CA CYS A 196 1.78 -4.55 39.47
C CYS A 196 3.31 -4.64 39.62
N VAL A 197 4.00 -3.52 39.83
CA VAL A 197 5.45 -3.50 40.08
C VAL A 197 5.79 -4.15 41.44
N LEU A 198 5.04 -3.84 42.50
CA LEU A 198 5.26 -4.44 43.82
C LEU A 198 4.99 -5.95 43.80
N ALA A 199 3.90 -6.38 43.18
CA ALA A 199 3.54 -7.78 43.06
C ALA A 199 4.50 -8.54 42.13
N GLY A 200 4.93 -7.95 41.01
CA GLY A 200 5.84 -8.58 40.05
C GLY A 200 7.31 -8.56 40.48
N GLY A 201 7.72 -7.54 41.24
CA GLY A 201 9.12 -7.38 41.66
C GLY A 201 9.38 -7.87 43.09
N ILE A 202 8.55 -7.49 44.06
CA ILE A 202 8.85 -7.72 45.48
C ILE A 202 8.41 -9.10 45.95
N LEU A 203 7.22 -9.58 45.55
CA LEU A 203 6.74 -10.90 45.96
C LEU A 203 7.69 -12.04 45.52
N PRO A 204 8.22 -12.07 44.28
CA PRO A 204 9.16 -13.11 43.88
C PRO A 204 10.47 -13.05 44.66
N ILE A 205 10.99 -11.85 44.93
CA ILE A 205 12.20 -11.68 45.75
C ILE A 205 11.97 -12.22 47.17
N PHE A 206 10.83 -11.92 47.76
CA PHE A 206 10.48 -12.42 49.10
C PHE A 206 10.31 -13.94 49.13
N VAL A 207 9.65 -14.52 48.12
CA VAL A 207 9.51 -15.98 47.98
C VAL A 207 10.86 -16.66 47.76
N LEU A 208 11.75 -16.09 46.94
CA LEU A 208 13.09 -16.64 46.69
C LEU A 208 13.98 -16.56 47.94
N ARG A 209 13.91 -15.45 48.69
CA ARG A 209 14.71 -15.25 49.91
C ARG A 209 14.26 -16.13 51.08
N ASN A 210 13.01 -16.59 51.08
CA ASN A 210 12.48 -17.50 52.10
C ASN A 210 12.52 -18.99 51.69
N LYS A 211 13.01 -19.30 50.49
CA LYS A 211 13.22 -20.68 50.00
C LYS A 211 14.70 -21.10 49.90
N LEU A 212 15.63 -20.19 50.22
CA LEU A 212 17.06 -20.43 50.46
C LEU A 212 17.31 -20.43 51.98
#